data_AF-A0AAX2AD60-F1
#
_entry.id   AF-A0AAX2AD60-F1
#
_cell.length_a   1.000
_cell.length_b   1.000
_cell.length_c   1.000
_cell.angle_alpha   90.00
_cell.angle_beta   90.00
_cell.angle_gamma   90.00
#
_symmetry.space_group_name_H-M   'P 1'
#
loop_
_entity.id
_entity.type
_entity.pdbx_description
1 polymer ?
#
loop_
_entity_poly.entity_id
_entity_poly.type
_entity_poly.pdbx_seq_one_letter_code
_entity_poly.pdbx_strand_id
1 'polypeptide(L)'
;MEDKQIPLELISTGVSIFIVFAIFFKIFQYKQKLDVLKELDRLKDENQLTQKDKDFIKTNLKDYKEQYVRKEGLVRLITPIFITIAAFLFLLFDFQETLIHLNILIVAYIYLQINRLHTRNFTKFLEELDS
;
A
#
# COMPACT_ATOMS: atom_id res chain seq x y z
N MET A 1 -25.00 -31.39 18.76
CA MET A 1 -25.02 -30.35 17.72
C MET A 1 -23.59 -30.26 17.24
N GLU A 2 -23.31 -30.75 16.03
CA GLU A 2 -21.97 -30.61 15.44
C GLU A 2 -21.75 -29.12 15.17
N ASP A 3 -20.90 -28.50 15.98
CA ASP A 3 -20.38 -27.17 15.68
C ASP A 3 -19.61 -27.27 14.36
N LYS A 4 -20.25 -26.86 13.26
CA LYS A 4 -19.58 -26.53 12.00
C LYS A 4 -18.71 -25.29 12.23
N GLN A 5 -17.67 -25.41 13.04
CA GLN A 5 -16.60 -24.44 13.09
C GLN A 5 -15.91 -24.52 11.74
N ILE A 6 -16.12 -23.49 10.92
CA ILE A 6 -15.32 -23.31 9.71
C ILE A 6 -13.85 -23.34 10.17
N PRO A 7 -13.01 -24.25 9.64
CA PRO A 7 -11.61 -24.32 10.00
C PRO A 7 -10.99 -22.93 9.94
N LEU A 8 -10.34 -22.51 11.02
CA LEU A 8 -9.72 -21.17 11.12
C LEU A 8 -8.74 -20.92 9.95
N GLU A 9 -8.13 -21.99 9.47
CA GLU A 9 -7.27 -22.08 8.29
C GLU A 9 -7.96 -21.61 6.99
N LEU A 10 -9.23 -21.95 6.79
CA LEU A 10 -9.98 -21.54 5.59
C LEU A 10 -10.28 -20.04 5.63
N ILE A 11 -10.61 -19.49 6.81
CA ILE A 11 -10.82 -18.05 6.98
C ILE A 11 -9.50 -17.32 6.72
N SER A 12 -8.41 -17.80 7.32
CA SER A 12 -7.06 -17.25 7.15
C SER A 12 -6.62 -17.21 5.68
N THR A 13 -6.84 -18.32 4.96
CA THR A 13 -6.52 -18.44 3.54
C THR A 13 -7.39 -17.52 2.69
N GLY A 14 -8.69 -17.46 2.96
CA GLY A 14 -9.62 -16.58 2.25
C GLY A 14 -9.25 -15.10 2.39
N VAL A 15 -8.92 -14.66 3.60
CA VAL A 15 -8.46 -13.29 3.87
C VAL A 15 -7.16 -12.99 3.13
N SER A 16 -6.20 -13.92 3.14
CA SER A 16 -4.92 -13.75 2.44
C SER A 16 -5.11 -13.59 0.93
N ILE A 17 -5.94 -14.44 0.31
CA ILE A 17 -6.28 -14.35 -1.12
C ILE A 17 -6.95 -13.00 -1.43
N PHE A 18 -7.89 -12.56 -0.59
CA PHE A 18 -8.53 -11.26 -0.75
C PHE A 18 -7.52 -10.11 -0.72
N ILE A 19 -6.57 -10.11 0.23
CA ILE A 19 -5.53 -9.08 0.29
C ILE A 19 -4.66 -9.11 -0.95
N VAL A 20 -4.32 -10.29 -1.48
CA VAL A 20 -3.57 -10.42 -2.74
C VAL A 20 -4.32 -9.76 -3.90
N PHE A 21 -5.62 -10.01 -4.06
CA PHE A 21 -6.42 -9.30 -5.06
C PHE A 21 -6.43 -7.79 -4.84
N ALA A 22 -6.52 -7.34 -3.59
CA ALA A 22 -6.45 -5.91 -3.26
C ALA A 22 -5.09 -5.29 -3.61
N ILE A 23 -3.98 -6.05 -3.47
CA ILE A 23 -2.64 -5.64 -3.93
C ILE A 23 -2.63 -5.46 -5.45
N PHE A 24 -3.11 -6.46 -6.20
CA PHE A 24 -3.16 -6.37 -7.67
C PHE A 24 -3.97 -5.17 -8.16
N PHE A 25 -5.15 -4.97 -7.59
CA PHE A 25 -5.99 -3.82 -7.92
C PHE A 25 -5.28 -2.49 -7.65
N LYS A 26 -4.56 -2.40 -6.53
CA LYS A 26 -3.81 -1.19 -6.15
C LYS A 26 -2.63 -0.91 -7.08
N ILE A 27 -1.94 -1.96 -7.52
CA ILE A 27 -0.87 -1.85 -8.51
C ILE A 27 -1.43 -1.33 -9.84
N PHE A 28 -2.59 -1.84 -10.27
CA PHE A 28 -3.24 -1.39 -11.49
C PHE A 28 -3.64 0.10 -11.42
N GLN A 29 -4.25 0.52 -10.32
CA GLN A 29 -4.57 1.94 -10.08
C GLN A 29 -3.32 2.83 -10.06
N TYR A 30 -2.25 2.35 -9.43
CA TYR A 30 -0.99 3.09 -9.40
C TYR A 30 -0.43 3.27 -10.82
N LYS A 31 -0.48 2.23 -11.65
CA LYS A 31 -0.02 2.30 -13.04
C LYS A 31 -0.79 3.36 -13.83
N GLN A 32 -2.12 3.36 -13.76
CA GLN A 32 -2.94 4.35 -14.46
C GLN A 32 -2.58 5.79 -14.06
N LYS A 33 -2.41 6.04 -12.76
CA LYS A 33 -2.02 7.37 -12.27
C LYS A 33 -0.61 7.77 -12.72
N LEU A 34 0.31 6.81 -12.73
CA LEU A 34 1.69 7.04 -13.18
C LEU A 34 1.74 7.38 -14.67
N ASP A 35 0.91 6.73 -15.49
CA ASP A 35 0.83 7.01 -16.92
C ASP A 35 0.35 8.45 -17.18
N VAL A 36 -0.59 8.97 -16.36
CA VAL A 36 -0.99 10.39 -16.40
C VAL A 36 0.18 11.32 -16.06
N LEU A 37 0.95 11.01 -15.01
CA LEU A 37 2.10 11.85 -14.64
C LEU A 37 3.21 11.83 -15.70
N LYS A 38 3.46 10.67 -16.32
CA LYS A 38 4.41 10.56 -17.43
C LYS A 38 4.00 11.40 -18.64
N GLU A 39 2.71 11.49 -18.92
CA GLU A 39 2.22 12.35 -19.99
C GLU A 39 2.41 13.84 -19.64
N LEU A 40 2.20 14.22 -18.37
CA LEU A 40 2.51 15.59 -17.91
C LEU A 40 4.00 15.91 -17.99
N ASP A 41 4.86 14.93 -17.71
CA ASP A 41 6.32 15.04 -17.85
C ASP A 41 6.72 15.27 -19.31
N ARG A 42 6.13 14.50 -20.24
CA ARG A 42 6.34 14.70 -21.68
C ARG A 42 5.91 16.11 -22.12
N LEU A 43 4.74 16.58 -21.67
CA LEU A 43 4.27 17.93 -21.98
C LEU A 43 5.15 19.02 -21.37
N LYS A 44 5.77 18.74 -20.21
CA LYS A 44 6.74 19.64 -19.59
C LYS A 44 7.99 19.78 -20.46
N ASP A 45 8.56 18.66 -20.89
CA ASP A 45 9.75 18.62 -21.76
C ASP A 45 9.50 19.34 -23.10
N GLU A 46 8.28 19.25 -23.63
CA GLU A 46 7.86 19.91 -24.86
C GLU A 46 7.45 21.39 -24.65
N ASN A 47 7.50 21.92 -23.42
CA ASN A 47 7.00 23.24 -23.02
C ASN A 47 5.52 23.49 -23.36
N GLN A 48 4.71 22.43 -23.35
CA GLN A 48 3.28 22.45 -23.67
C GLN A 48 2.35 22.40 -22.44
N LEU A 49 2.91 22.48 -21.23
CA LEU A 49 2.11 22.52 -19.99
C LEU A 49 1.19 23.74 -19.96
N THR A 50 -0.11 23.49 -19.89
CA THR A 50 -1.10 24.55 -19.71
C THR A 50 -1.12 25.02 -18.25
N GLN A 51 -1.72 26.19 -17.99
CA GLN A 51 -1.92 26.65 -16.61
C GLN A 51 -2.77 25.66 -15.79
N LYS A 52 -3.74 25.02 -16.42
CA LYS A 52 -4.59 24.00 -15.78
C LYS A 52 -3.76 22.79 -15.34
N ASP A 53 -2.78 22.38 -16.14
CA ASP A 53 -1.90 21.26 -15.79
C ASP A 53 -1.00 21.61 -14.61
N LYS A 54 -0.46 22.84 -14.58
CA LYS A 54 0.34 23.34 -13.45
C LYS A 54 -0.49 23.41 -12.17
N ASP A 55 -1.73 23.90 -12.24
CA ASP A 55 -2.63 23.95 -11.09
C ASP A 55 -3.00 22.54 -10.61
N PHE A 56 -3.20 21.60 -11.54
CA PHE A 56 -3.41 20.19 -11.24
C PHE A 56 -2.20 19.58 -10.51
N ILE A 57 -0.97 19.77 -11.02
CA ILE A 57 0.27 19.28 -10.41
C ILE A 57 0.39 19.81 -8.99
N LYS A 58 0.26 21.12 -8.80
CA LYS A 58 0.41 21.77 -7.49
C LYS A 58 -0.61 21.31 -6.46
N THR A 59 -1.88 21.18 -6.87
CA THR A 59 -2.95 20.69 -5.99
C THR A 59 -2.71 19.24 -5.59
N ASN A 60 -2.40 18.37 -6.56
CA ASN A 60 -2.10 16.97 -6.27
C ASN A 60 -0.84 16.82 -5.41
N LEU A 61 0.20 17.62 -5.66
CA LEU A 61 1.43 17.56 -4.89
C LEU A 61 1.17 17.82 -3.41
N LYS A 62 0.36 18.85 -3.10
CA LYS A 62 -0.05 19.15 -1.72
C LYS A 62 -0.79 17.97 -1.08
N ASP A 63 -1.79 17.43 -1.77
CA ASP A 63 -2.63 16.35 -1.25
C ASP A 63 -1.83 15.06 -1.03
N TYR A 64 -0.93 14.71 -1.97
CA TYR A 64 -0.10 13.52 -1.86
C TYR A 64 0.99 13.66 -0.79
N LYS A 65 1.55 14.86 -0.58
CA LYS A 65 2.46 15.13 0.54
C LYS A 65 1.79 14.87 1.89
N GLU A 66 0.57 15.37 2.06
CA GLU A 66 -0.19 15.14 3.29
C GLU A 66 -0.51 13.66 3.50
N GLN A 67 -0.97 12.97 2.45
CA GLN A 67 -1.22 11.53 2.49
C GLN A 67 0.06 10.73 2.79
N TYR A 68 1.19 11.16 2.24
CA TYR A 68 2.48 10.50 2.46
C TYR A 68 2.87 10.56 3.94
N VAL A 69 2.81 11.74 4.57
CA VAL A 69 3.13 11.90 6.00
C VAL A 69 2.21 11.02 6.87
N ARG A 70 0.90 11.04 6.59
CA ARG A 70 -0.07 10.21 7.32
C ARG A 70 0.24 8.72 7.18
N LYS A 71 0.50 8.25 5.96
CA LYS A 71 0.83 6.83 5.71
C LYS A 71 2.16 6.44 6.33
N GLU A 72 3.17 7.30 6.26
CA GLU A 72 4.47 7.02 6.86
C GLU A 72 4.38 6.93 8.39
N GLY A 73 3.64 7.84 9.03
CA GLY A 73 3.36 7.76 10.46
C GLY A 73 2.64 6.46 10.85
N LEU A 74 1.61 6.09 10.09
CA LEU A 74 0.89 4.83 10.29
C LEU A 74 1.80 3.61 10.13
N VAL A 75 2.66 3.57 9.10
CA VAL A 75 3.62 2.47 8.92
C VAL A 75 4.57 2.36 10.10
N ARG A 76 5.12 3.49 10.58
CA ARG A 76 6.01 3.51 11.75
C ARG A 76 5.33 3.01 13.01
N LEU A 77 4.05 3.35 13.21
CA LEU A 77 3.26 2.89 14.35
C LEU A 77 2.91 1.40 14.26
N ILE A 78 2.50 0.94 13.08
CA ILE A 78 1.97 -0.41 12.89
C ILE A 78 3.08 -1.45 12.82
N THR A 79 4.27 -1.12 12.31
CA THR A 79 5.40 -2.06 12.21
C THR A 79 5.74 -2.76 13.54
N PRO A 80 5.95 -2.04 14.67
CA PRO A 80 6.21 -2.71 15.96
C PRO A 80 5.02 -3.54 16.44
N ILE A 81 3.78 -3.15 16.12
CA ILE A 81 2.58 -3.95 16.44
C ILE A 81 2.61 -5.29 15.68
N PHE A 82 2.96 -5.29 14.39
CA PHE A 82 3.10 -6.51 13.60
C PHE A 82 4.17 -7.44 14.18
N ILE A 83 5.32 -6.90 14.58
CA ILE A 83 6.40 -7.66 15.22
C ILE A 83 5.92 -8.26 16.55
N THR A 84 5.18 -7.48 17.35
CA THR A 84 4.62 -7.93 18.62
C THR A 84 3.62 -9.06 18.43
N ILE A 85 2.69 -8.94 17.49
CA ILE A 85 1.73 -9.99 17.16
C ILE A 85 2.47 -11.26 16.69
N ALA A 86 3.47 -11.13 15.82
CA ALA A 86 4.26 -12.27 15.37
C ALA A 86 4.95 -12.98 16.55
N ALA A 87 5.54 -12.23 17.48
CA ALA A 87 6.15 -12.81 18.69
C ALA A 87 5.10 -13.53 19.55
N PHE A 88 3.92 -12.96 19.73
CA PHE A 88 2.83 -13.62 20.46
C PHE A 88 2.36 -14.91 19.80
N LEU A 89 2.30 -14.97 18.46
CA LEU A 89 1.93 -16.20 17.75
C LEU A 89 2.91 -17.33 18.06
N PHE A 90 4.22 -17.07 18.01
CA PHE A 90 5.25 -18.05 18.36
C PHE A 90 5.23 -18.51 19.82
N LEU A 91 4.65 -17.72 20.73
CA LEU A 91 4.49 -18.09 22.14
C LEU A 91 3.27 -18.99 22.38
N LEU A 92 2.23 -18.86 21.56
CA LEU A 92 0.94 -19.52 21.77
C LEU A 92 0.76 -20.79 20.95
N PHE A 93 1.39 -20.86 19.78
CA PHE A 93 1.19 -21.93 18.80
C PHE A 93 2.49 -22.66 18.49
N ASP A 94 2.37 -23.86 17.92
CA ASP A 94 3.53 -24.56 17.39
C ASP A 94 4.09 -23.87 16.14
N PHE A 95 5.25 -24.33 15.68
CA PHE A 95 5.91 -23.72 14.52
C PHE A 95 5.05 -23.83 13.25
N GLN A 96 4.35 -24.94 13.03
CA GLN A 96 3.60 -25.16 11.79
C GLN A 96 2.36 -24.28 11.72
N GLU A 97 1.60 -24.20 12.80
CA GLU A 97 0.40 -23.36 12.91
C GLU A 97 0.76 -21.86 12.88
N THR A 98 1.87 -21.48 13.53
CA THR A 98 2.37 -20.10 13.49
C THR A 98 2.67 -19.64 12.05
N LEU A 99 3.24 -20.50 11.20
CA LEU A 99 3.53 -20.16 9.80
C LEU A 99 2.26 -19.81 9.01
N ILE A 100 1.13 -20.47 9.28
CA ILE A 100 -0.15 -20.19 8.63
C ILE A 100 -0.61 -18.77 9.01
N HIS A 101 -0.58 -18.43 10.30
CA HIS A 101 -0.98 -17.11 10.77
C HIS A 101 -0.02 -15.99 10.34
N LEU A 102 1.28 -16.29 10.28
CA LEU A 102 2.28 -15.37 9.77
C LEU A 102 2.04 -14.98 8.31
N ASN A 103 1.49 -15.89 7.48
CA ASN A 103 1.22 -15.56 6.09
C ASN A 103 0.26 -14.36 5.96
N ILE A 104 -0.84 -14.35 6.73
CA ILE A 104 -1.76 -13.20 6.76
C ILE A 104 -1.02 -11.93 7.18
N LEU A 105 -0.23 -12.04 8.24
CA LEU A 105 0.51 -10.91 8.82
C LEU A 105 1.52 -10.34 7.80
N ILE A 106 2.25 -11.20 7.10
CA ILE A 106 3.19 -10.82 6.05
C ILE A 106 2.45 -10.16 4.88
N VAL A 107 1.37 -10.76 4.41
CA VAL A 107 0.59 -10.24 3.27
C VAL A 107 -0.03 -8.87 3.59
N ALA A 108 -0.57 -8.69 4.79
CA ALA A 108 -1.08 -7.41 5.27
C ALA A 108 0.04 -6.36 5.39
N TYR A 109 1.22 -6.76 5.87
CA TYR A 109 2.38 -5.88 5.95
C TYR A 109 2.86 -5.45 4.57
N ILE A 110 2.94 -6.37 3.61
CA ILE A 110 3.29 -6.09 2.21
C ILE A 110 2.32 -5.08 1.62
N TYR A 111 1.01 -5.27 1.79
CA TYR A 111 0.00 -4.33 1.29
C TYR A 111 0.22 -2.91 1.82
N LEU A 112 0.51 -2.78 3.12
CA LEU A 112 0.79 -1.51 3.76
C LEU A 112 2.08 -0.86 3.23
N GLN A 113 3.14 -1.64 3.02
CA GLN A 113 4.40 -1.17 2.45
C GLN A 113 4.24 -0.70 0.99
N ILE A 114 3.51 -1.44 0.18
CA ILE A 114 3.20 -1.08 -1.22
C ILE A 114 2.47 0.27 -1.26
N ASN A 115 1.48 0.47 -0.39
CA ASN A 115 0.73 1.73 -0.32
C ASN A 115 1.63 2.91 0.06
N ARG A 116 2.55 2.72 1.02
CA ARG A 116 3.54 3.72 1.41
C ARG A 116 4.46 4.05 0.23
N LEU A 117 5.01 3.03 -0.42
CA LEU A 117 5.95 3.17 -1.54
C LEU A 117 5.31 3.91 -2.72
N HIS A 118 4.10 3.52 -3.14
CA HIS A 118 3.39 4.19 -4.22
C HIS A 118 3.14 5.67 -3.92
N THR A 119 2.73 5.99 -2.69
CA THR A 119 2.47 7.38 -2.31
C THR A 119 3.76 8.20 -2.30
N ARG A 120 4.86 7.61 -1.80
CA ARG A 120 6.19 8.23 -1.82
C ARG A 120 6.65 8.54 -3.24
N ASN A 121 6.59 7.54 -4.12
CA ASN A 121 7.05 7.66 -5.50
C ASN A 121 6.22 8.67 -6.28
N PHE A 122 4.89 8.65 -6.09
CA PHE A 122 4.00 9.62 -6.73
C PHE A 122 4.26 11.04 -6.25
N THR A 123 4.50 11.22 -4.95
CA THR A 123 4.86 12.53 -4.38
C THR A 123 6.16 13.04 -4.98
N LYS A 124 7.20 12.19 -5.04
CA LYS A 124 8.50 12.56 -5.64
C LYS A 124 8.38 12.95 -7.10
N PHE A 125 7.62 12.20 -7.90
CA PHE A 125 7.39 12.53 -9.30
C PHE A 125 6.70 13.90 -9.42
N LEU A 126 5.66 14.14 -8.62
CA LEU A 126 5.00 15.46 -8.60
C LEU A 126 5.95 16.61 -8.18
N GLU A 127 6.90 16.37 -7.27
CA GLU A 127 7.93 17.36 -6.91
C GLU A 127 8.85 17.67 -8.09
N GLU A 128 9.26 16.63 -8.84
CA GLU A 128 10.08 16.78 -10.04
C GLU A 128 9.32 17.53 -11.15
N LEU A 129 8.00 17.31 -11.27
CA LEU A 129 7.15 18.01 -12.24
C LEU A 129 6.93 19.49 -11.89
N ASP A 130 6.76 19.82 -10.61
CA ASP A 130 6.54 21.20 -10.12
C ASP A 130 7.81 22.08 -10.16
N SER A 131 9.00 21.45 -10.22
CA SER A 131 10.31 22.12 -10.27
C SER A 131 10.65 22.71 -11.63
#